data_AF-A0A4P6ZZ19-F1
#
_entry.id   AF-A0A4P6ZZ19-F1
#
_cell.length_a   1.000
_cell.length_b   1.000
_cell.length_c   1.000
_cell.angle_alpha   90.00
_cell.angle_beta   90.00
_cell.angle_gamma   90.00
#
_symmetry.space_group_name_H-M   'P 1'
#
loop_
_entity.id
_entity.type
_entity.pdbx_description
1 polymer ?
#
loop_
_entity_poly.entity_id
_entity_poly.type
_entity_poly.pdbx_seq_one_letter_code
_entity_poly.pdbx_strand_id
1 'polypeptide(L)'
;MGNTNVLALQRIQEVVKILPKQDILSFFKVVGEAYREHQVTEREIAQIQMQREIALREIELKYDLYRSIFEHIFRERRDAIDKTFELIDKGMNENNQELIASGMHHLSSIVRTSPFNDIDQLRTSLESNSVIEI
;
A
#
# COMPACT_ATOMS: atom_id res chain seq x y z
N MET A 1 14.70 -31.95 -8.01
CA MET A 1 15.53 -31.59 -6.84
C MET A 1 16.45 -32.74 -6.35
N GLY A 2 16.76 -33.78 -7.14
CA GLY A 2 17.54 -34.95 -6.68
C GLY A 2 19.05 -34.92 -6.95
N ASN A 3 19.54 -34.06 -7.85
CA ASN A 3 20.92 -34.17 -8.37
C ASN A 3 21.96 -33.35 -7.57
N THR A 4 21.53 -32.25 -6.92
CA THR A 4 22.41 -31.34 -6.17
C THR A 4 22.90 -31.95 -4.85
N ASN A 5 22.06 -32.73 -4.18
CA ASN A 5 22.40 -33.39 -2.91
C ASN A 5 23.45 -34.50 -3.08
N VAL A 6 23.42 -35.22 -4.21
CA VAL A 6 24.40 -36.28 -4.52
C VAL A 6 25.78 -35.68 -4.74
N LEU A 7 25.86 -34.56 -5.46
CA LEU A 7 27.12 -33.87 -5.73
C LEU A 7 27.74 -33.27 -4.45
N ALA A 8 26.91 -32.76 -3.54
CA ALA A 8 27.37 -32.24 -2.25
C ALA A 8 27.95 -33.34 -1.36
N LEU A 9 27.30 -34.51 -1.31
CA LEU A 9 27.79 -35.67 -0.56
C LEU A 9 29.12 -36.20 -1.11
N GLN A 10 29.30 -36.21 -2.43
CA GLN A 10 30.56 -36.60 -3.07
C GLN A 10 31.71 -35.65 -2.68
N ARG A 11 31.47 -34.33 -2.69
CA ARG A 11 32.49 -33.34 -2.26
C ARG A 11 32.85 -33.46 -0.79
N ILE A 12 31.88 -33.72 0.08
CA ILE A 12 32.12 -33.95 1.52
C ILE A 12 33.01 -35.19 1.71
N GLN A 13 32.76 -36.27 0.96
CA GLN A 13 33.58 -37.48 1.02
C GLN A 13 35.02 -37.24 0.54
N GLU A 14 35.24 -36.37 -0.44
CA GLU A 14 36.58 -36.01 -0.92
C GLU A 14 37.35 -35.20 0.13
N VAL A 15 36.71 -34.25 0.79
CA VAL A 15 37.33 -33.42 1.84
C VAL A 15 37.69 -34.24 3.09
N VAL A 16 36.85 -35.21 3.47
CA VAL A 16 37.13 -36.09 4.63
C VAL A 16 38.35 -37.00 4.39
N LYS A 17 38.68 -37.33 3.13
CA LYS A 17 39.85 -38.17 2.79
C LYS A 17 41.20 -37.48 2.96
N ILE A 18 41.22 -36.15 2.91
CA ILE A 18 42.45 -35.34 2.98
C ILE A 18 42.67 -34.69 4.36
N LEU A 19 41.67 -34.74 5.25
CA LEU A 19 41.75 -34.19 6.60
C LEU A 19 42.46 -35.15 7.58
N PRO A 20 43.26 -34.63 8.53
CA PRO A 20 43.76 -35.43 9.64
C PRO A 20 42.60 -36.02 10.44
N LYS A 21 42.74 -37.27 10.91
CA LYS A 21 41.65 -38.01 11.61
C LYS A 21 41.10 -37.26 12.83
N GLN A 22 41.92 -36.45 13.49
CA GLN A 22 41.55 -35.63 14.64
C GLN A 22 40.64 -34.43 14.30
N ASP A 23 40.62 -33.97 13.05
CA ASP A 23 39.88 -32.79 12.59
C ASP A 23 38.55 -33.12 11.90
N ILE A 24 38.23 -34.41 11.74
CA ILE A 24 37.00 -34.86 11.08
C ILE A 24 35.74 -34.45 11.88
N LEU A 25 35.79 -34.56 13.21
CA LEU A 25 34.66 -34.20 14.08
C LEU A 25 34.38 -32.69 14.09
N SER A 26 35.42 -31.86 14.10
CA SER A 26 35.28 -30.41 14.03
C SER A 26 34.74 -29.97 12.67
N PHE A 27 35.17 -30.61 11.59
CA PHE A 27 34.60 -30.40 10.25
C PHE A 27 33.09 -30.67 10.20
N PHE A 28 32.62 -31.82 10.70
CA PHE A 28 31.19 -32.12 10.71
C PHE A 28 30.39 -31.16 11.60
N LYS A 29 30.99 -30.70 12.71
CA LYS A 29 30.38 -29.68 13.57
C LYS A 29 30.19 -28.35 12.82
N VAL A 30 31.23 -27.86 12.14
CA VAL A 30 31.17 -26.63 11.34
C VAL A 30 30.17 -26.75 10.20
N VAL A 31 30.14 -27.88 9.48
CA VAL A 31 29.15 -28.11 8.40
C VAL A 31 27.73 -28.18 8.94
N GLY A 32 27.53 -28.83 10.09
CA GLY A 32 26.22 -28.89 10.76
C GLY A 32 25.74 -27.53 11.25
N GLU A 33 26.65 -26.72 11.81
CA GLU A 33 26.38 -25.34 12.22
C GLU A 33 26.03 -24.46 11.01
N ALA A 34 26.82 -24.52 9.94
CA ALA A 34 26.57 -23.78 8.70
C ALA A 34 25.23 -24.18 8.04
N TYR A 35 24.87 -25.47 8.05
CA TYR A 35 23.57 -25.92 7.55
C TYR A 35 22.42 -25.41 8.41
N ARG A 36 22.57 -25.44 9.74
CA ARG A 36 21.57 -24.90 10.67
C ARG A 36 21.39 -23.40 10.47
N GLU A 37 22.49 -22.67 10.33
CA GLU A 37 22.50 -21.23 10.06
C GLU A 37 21.82 -20.93 8.72
N HIS A 38 22.16 -21.67 7.65
CA HIS A 38 21.49 -21.54 6.36
C HIS A 38 19.97 -21.74 6.45
N GLN A 39 19.52 -22.76 7.19
CA GLN A 39 18.08 -23.00 7.40
C GLN A 39 17.39 -21.88 8.18
N VAL A 40 18.10 -21.24 9.12
CA VAL A 40 17.59 -20.06 9.83
C VAL A 40 17.51 -18.88 8.86
N THR A 41 18.56 -18.61 8.09
CA THR A 41 18.59 -17.54 7.09
C THR A 41 17.48 -17.70 6.04
N GLU A 42 17.23 -18.90 5.53
CA GLU A 42 16.14 -19.16 4.58
C GLU A 42 14.76 -18.82 5.18
N ARG A 43 14.55 -19.14 6.46
CA ARG A 43 13.30 -18.76 7.16
C ARG A 43 13.18 -17.26 7.34
N GLU A 44 14.26 -16.58 7.70
CA GLU A 44 14.29 -15.13 7.83
C GLU A 44 14.01 -14.44 6.48
N ILE A 45 14.60 -14.93 5.39
CA ILE A 45 14.33 -14.45 4.03
C ILE A 45 12.84 -14.62 3.69
N ALA A 46 12.27 -15.79 3.95
CA ALA A 46 10.85 -16.05 3.71
C ALA A 46 9.95 -15.11 4.54
N GLN A 47 10.30 -14.86 5.81
CA GLN A 47 9.57 -13.91 6.66
C GLN A 47 9.64 -12.47 6.11
N ILE A 48 10.82 -12.02 5.69
CA ILE A 48 11.00 -10.69 5.09
C ILE A 48 10.18 -10.57 3.79
N GLN A 49 10.16 -11.61 2.97
CA GLN A 49 9.36 -11.62 1.73
C GLN A 49 7.86 -11.53 2.03
N MET A 50 7.34 -12.30 3.00
CA MET A 50 5.94 -12.21 3.41
C MET A 50 5.58 -10.82 3.96
N GLN A 51 6.43 -10.26 4.83
CA GLN A 51 6.21 -8.91 5.38
C GLN A 51 6.22 -7.84 4.28
N ARG A 52 7.12 -7.97 3.30
CA ARG A 52 7.15 -7.09 2.13
C ARG A 52 5.84 -7.19 1.34
N GLU A 53 5.33 -8.38 1.08
CA GLU A 53 4.07 -8.57 0.35
C GLU A 53 2.88 -7.96 1.09
N ILE A 54 2.79 -8.15 2.42
CA ILE A 54 1.76 -7.52 3.25
C ILE A 54 1.86 -5.99 3.15
N ALA A 55 3.06 -5.43 3.33
CA ALA A 55 3.25 -3.98 3.28
C ALA A 55 2.90 -3.39 1.90
N LEU A 56 3.28 -4.07 0.82
CA LEU A 56 2.90 -3.66 -0.55
C LEU A 56 1.39 -3.70 -0.73
N ARG A 57 0.73 -4.75 -0.23
CA ARG A 57 -0.72 -4.87 -0.34
C ARG A 57 -1.45 -3.78 0.45
N GLU A 58 -0.96 -3.43 1.63
CA GLU A 58 -1.50 -2.32 2.41
C GLU A 58 -1.35 -0.98 1.69
N ILE A 59 -0.22 -0.75 1.02
CA ILE A 59 0.00 0.46 0.21
C ILE A 59 -0.99 0.53 -0.95
N GLU A 60 -1.18 -0.58 -1.68
CA GLU A 60 -2.15 -0.66 -2.78
C GLU A 60 -3.57 -0.35 -2.30
N LEU A 61 -4.01 -0.99 -1.21
CA LEU A 61 -5.35 -0.79 -0.67
C LEU A 61 -5.56 0.66 -0.21
N LYS A 62 -4.58 1.27 0.45
CA LYS A 62 -4.64 2.68 0.83
C LYS A 62 -4.73 3.59 -0.39
N TYR A 63 -3.94 3.32 -1.41
CA TYR A 63 -3.98 4.09 -2.66
C TYR A 63 -5.35 4.00 -3.33
N ASP A 64 -5.90 2.80 -3.48
CA ASP A 64 -7.21 2.58 -4.11
C ASP A 64 -8.32 3.28 -3.33
N LEU A 65 -8.27 3.22 -2.00
CA LEU A 65 -9.20 3.90 -1.11
C LEU A 65 -9.15 5.42 -1.27
N TYR A 66 -7.96 6.02 -1.16
CA TYR A 66 -7.80 7.47 -1.36
C TYR A 66 -8.23 7.90 -2.74
N ARG A 67 -7.87 7.13 -3.77
CA ARG A 67 -8.26 7.40 -5.14
C ARG A 67 -9.79 7.40 -5.29
N SER A 68 -10.48 6.39 -4.76
CA SER A 68 -11.95 6.31 -4.80
C SER A 68 -12.60 7.50 -4.09
N ILE A 69 -12.10 7.87 -2.92
CA ILE A 69 -12.64 9.00 -2.16
C ILE A 69 -12.43 10.32 -2.90
N PHE A 70 -11.22 10.54 -3.46
CA PHE A 70 -10.94 11.74 -4.24
C PHE A 70 -11.82 11.80 -5.49
N GLU A 71 -11.95 10.71 -6.23
CA GLU A 71 -12.84 10.64 -7.40
C GLU A 71 -14.30 10.99 -7.02
N HIS A 72 -14.77 10.60 -5.84
CA HIS A 72 -16.08 10.96 -5.33
C HIS A 72 -16.18 12.46 -4.99
N ILE A 73 -15.26 13.00 -4.19
CA ILE A 73 -15.22 14.42 -3.80
C ILE A 73 -15.17 15.33 -5.03
N PHE A 74 -14.31 15.03 -6.00
CA PHE A 74 -14.20 15.82 -7.22
C PHE A 74 -15.45 15.74 -8.09
N ARG A 75 -16.12 14.58 -8.13
CA ARG A 75 -17.39 14.41 -8.84
C ARG A 75 -18.49 15.24 -8.19
N GLU A 76 -18.67 15.15 -6.87
CA GLU A 76 -19.66 15.96 -6.15
C GLU A 76 -19.42 17.46 -6.34
N ARG A 77 -18.16 17.91 -6.26
CA ARG A 77 -17.83 19.31 -6.53
C ARG A 77 -18.18 19.73 -7.94
N ARG A 78 -17.90 18.90 -8.95
CA ARG A 78 -18.30 19.19 -10.33
C ARG A 78 -19.81 19.32 -10.45
N ASP A 79 -20.55 18.34 -9.92
CA ASP A 79 -22.01 18.32 -10.00
C ASP A 79 -22.63 19.52 -9.25
N ALA A 80 -22.02 19.97 -8.15
CA ALA A 80 -22.43 21.17 -7.42
C ALA A 80 -22.16 22.46 -8.22
N ILE A 81 -21.01 22.55 -8.90
CA ILE A 81 -20.66 23.67 -9.78
C ILE A 81 -21.64 23.73 -10.96
N ASP A 82 -21.91 22.60 -11.61
CA ASP A 82 -22.83 22.51 -12.75
C ASP A 82 -24.24 22.97 -12.35
N LYS A 83 -24.78 22.47 -11.24
CA LYS A 83 -26.07 22.93 -10.69
C LYS A 83 -26.08 24.42 -10.36
N THR A 84 -24.95 24.97 -9.94
CA THR A 84 -24.86 26.41 -9.65
C THR A 84 -24.92 27.24 -10.92
N PHE A 85 -24.29 26.78 -12.02
CA PHE A 85 -24.45 27.40 -13.33
C PHE A 85 -25.89 27.30 -13.84
N GLU A 86 -26.54 26.14 -13.71
CA GLU A 86 -27.95 25.98 -14.05
C GLU A 86 -28.85 26.98 -13.30
N LEU A 87 -28.55 27.23 -12.02
CA LEU A 87 -29.25 28.23 -11.22
C LEU A 87 -29.03 29.64 -11.76
N ILE A 88 -27.79 30.01 -12.10
CA ILE A 88 -27.47 31.32 -12.68
C ILE A 88 -28.19 31.51 -14.02
N ASP A 89 -28.15 30.50 -14.89
CA ASP A 89 -28.82 30.51 -16.20
C ASP A 89 -30.32 30.68 -16.06
N LYS A 90 -30.94 29.97 -15.11
CA LYS A 90 -32.35 30.16 -14.77
C LYS A 90 -32.64 31.60 -14.33
N GLY A 91 -31.79 32.18 -13.51
CA GLY A 91 -31.93 33.57 -13.04
C GLY A 91 -31.84 34.58 -14.17
N MET A 92 -30.94 34.35 -15.14
CA MET A 92 -30.85 35.17 -16.36
C MET A 92 -32.12 35.06 -17.20
N ASN A 93 -32.62 33.84 -17.43
CA ASN A 93 -33.84 33.61 -18.22
C ASN A 93 -35.10 34.24 -17.59
N GLU A 94 -35.18 34.22 -16.25
CA GLU A 94 -36.30 34.77 -15.49
C GLU A 94 -36.13 36.27 -15.15
N ASN A 95 -35.03 36.91 -15.55
CA ASN A 95 -34.63 38.25 -15.09
C ASN A 95 -34.64 38.40 -13.55
N ASN A 96 -34.36 37.31 -12.84
CA ASN A 96 -34.36 37.26 -11.38
C ASN A 96 -32.94 37.52 -10.84
N GLN A 97 -32.68 38.79 -10.51
CA GLN A 97 -31.38 39.23 -9.99
C GLN A 97 -30.99 38.56 -8.67
N GLU A 98 -31.95 38.23 -7.81
CA GLU A 98 -31.70 37.55 -6.55
C GLU A 98 -31.18 36.12 -6.79
N LEU A 99 -31.76 35.42 -7.75
CA LEU A 99 -31.35 34.07 -8.13
C LEU A 99 -29.94 34.05 -8.76
N ILE A 100 -29.62 35.04 -9.59
CA ILE A 100 -28.27 35.24 -10.15
C ILE A 100 -27.26 35.48 -9.01
N ALA A 101 -27.57 36.41 -8.11
CA ALA A 101 -26.69 36.75 -6.99
C ALA A 101 -26.46 35.56 -6.04
N SER A 102 -27.51 34.79 -5.75
CA SER A 102 -27.42 33.56 -4.96
C SER A 102 -26.52 32.52 -5.62
N GLY A 103 -26.70 32.26 -6.92
CA GLY A 103 -25.84 31.35 -7.68
C GLY A 103 -24.37 31.78 -7.66
N MET A 104 -24.09 33.06 -7.90
CA MET A 104 -22.72 33.60 -7.83
C MET A 104 -22.10 33.46 -6.43
N HIS A 105 -22.89 33.65 -5.38
CA HIS A 105 -22.43 33.46 -4.00
C HIS A 105 -22.09 31.99 -3.72
N HIS A 106 -22.94 31.05 -4.12
CA HIS A 106 -22.67 29.61 -3.98
C HIS A 106 -21.43 29.19 -4.77
N LEU A 107 -21.28 29.64 -6.02
CA LEU A 107 -20.11 29.33 -6.83
C LEU A 107 -18.83 29.83 -6.16
N SER A 108 -18.83 31.08 -5.68
CA SER A 108 -17.72 31.67 -4.93
C SER A 108 -17.37 30.86 -3.68
N SER A 109 -18.38 30.40 -2.93
CA SER A 109 -18.18 29.54 -1.76
C SER A 109 -17.50 28.22 -2.12
N ILE A 110 -17.98 27.53 -3.16
CA ILE A 110 -17.44 26.25 -3.61
C ILE A 110 -15.99 26.39 -4.10
N VAL A 111 -15.68 27.41 -4.91
CA VAL A 111 -14.32 27.58 -5.45
C VAL A 111 -13.31 28.07 -4.42
N ARG A 112 -13.76 28.74 -3.34
CA ARG A 112 -12.89 29.20 -2.25
C ARG A 112 -12.50 28.08 -1.29
N THR A 113 -13.30 27.04 -1.16
CA THR A 113 -12.99 25.90 -0.30
C THR A 113 -12.12 24.88 -1.04
N SER A 114 -11.08 24.38 -0.37
CA SER A 114 -10.27 23.30 -0.91
C SER A 114 -11.12 22.02 -0.98
N PRO A 115 -11.02 21.22 -2.06
CA PRO A 115 -11.57 19.86 -2.08
C PRO A 115 -10.95 18.96 -0.99
N PHE A 116 -9.88 19.42 -0.35
CA PHE A 116 -9.10 18.67 0.61
C PHE A 116 -9.17 19.23 2.03
N ASN A 117 -10.04 20.20 2.31
CA ASN A 117 -10.12 20.82 3.64
C ASN A 117 -10.35 19.79 4.77
N ASP A 118 -11.03 18.68 4.46
CA ASP A 118 -11.35 17.62 5.42
C ASP A 118 -10.48 16.36 5.25
N ILE A 119 -9.40 16.41 4.46
CA ILE A 119 -8.51 15.24 4.25
C ILE A 119 -7.89 14.75 5.56
N ASP A 120 -7.54 15.64 6.48
CA ASP A 120 -6.91 15.24 7.74
C ASP A 120 -7.91 14.51 8.65
N GLN A 121 -9.18 14.93 8.64
CA GLN A 121 -10.26 14.23 9.34
C GLN A 121 -10.52 12.87 8.70
N LEU A 122 -10.62 12.85 7.37
CA LEU A 122 -10.78 11.62 6.61
C LEU A 122 -9.63 10.63 6.88
N ARG A 123 -8.38 11.10 6.86
CA ARG A 123 -7.20 10.28 7.19
C ARG A 123 -7.32 9.69 8.59
N THR A 124 -7.70 10.52 9.56
CA THR A 124 -7.89 10.10 10.95
C THR A 124 -8.99 9.04 11.07
N SER A 125 -10.14 9.24 10.40
CA SER A 125 -11.27 8.28 10.40
C SER A 125 -10.96 6.97 9.69
N LEU A 126 -10.06 6.98 8.70
CA LEU A 126 -9.58 5.79 7.98
C LEU A 126 -8.49 5.03 8.76
N GLU A 127 -7.67 5.74 9.54
CA GLU A 127 -6.60 5.17 10.35
C GLU A 127 -7.10 4.64 11.70
N SER A 128 -8.18 5.22 12.25
CA SER A 128 -8.95 4.57 13.30
C SER A 128 -9.75 3.45 12.66
N ASN A 129 -9.65 2.23 13.19
CA ASN A 129 -10.36 1.01 12.76
C ASN A 129 -11.92 1.08 12.85
N SER A 130 -12.51 2.28 12.77
CA SER A 130 -13.93 2.55 12.69
C SER A 130 -14.44 2.25 11.30
N VAL A 131 -15.44 1.37 11.20
CA VAL A 131 -16.21 1.11 9.99
C VAL A 131 -16.74 2.44 9.46
N ILE A 132 -16.31 2.84 8.27
CA ILE A 132 -16.91 3.96 7.54
C ILE A 132 -18.11 3.38 6.81
N GLU A 133 -19.31 3.66 7.32
CA GLU A 133 -20.55 3.40 6.59
C GLU A 133 -20.64 4.39 5.43
N ILE A 134 -20.73 3.86 4.21
CA ILE A 134 -20.97 4.59 2.96
C ILE A 134 -22.39 4.26 2.50
#